data_AF-A0A8H6IT96-F1
#
_entry.id   AF-A0A8H6IT96-F1
#
_cell.length_a   1.000
_cell.length_b   1.000
_cell.length_c   1.000
_cell.angle_alpha   90.00
_cell.angle_beta   90.00
_cell.angle_gamma   90.00
#
_symmetry.space_group_name_H-M   'P 1'
#
loop_
_entity.id
_entity.type
_entity.pdbx_description
1 polymer ?
#
loop_
_entity_poly.entity_id
_entity_poly.type
_entity_poly.pdbx_seq_one_letter_code
_entity_poly.pdbx_strand_id
1 'polypeptide(L)'
;MPYSRFEYPVTRPYPFKWFTPVAISGCIILTVVFSFVNLTSNGFDLKSVYTIDVNRTEATENARWFTKPLFNWRGDMRTECEPHLLTVGDSFFTSNHGFRYIVKGIRLHVPGADGEAPDVRSSIGYKNTTLEGCFLKKMFVKSVKSDLSKSPTRWMSFKHTVAAATLQCSVLADVGVAEVTLQADYEGETEIEFDYVMDSNYKTRASIWWGTRLSNAYFIAILAAASQIPSIDVDRFPPCNYINAVRISISTNCRKQNFWGSPTLTEALHYSKIMHSMFALDLGNCESPNLLLDEGGLRYAMLDPKNANRFPGGLMNNFTLPTDRDNHRFTRLPRPDETPGMHSTVLLDESYDTIQPLMGPLSCDKATIAAQYLCSVPKQKSVGMMLLAVILAGLVFLQAAWKLLQWIATYVVAKTPRANTCQGCLQAQGHGFEEVGLEGISDKRKQAEPRRVFGDHYVRLHSQE
;
A
#
# COMPACT_ATOMS: atom_id res chain seq x y z
N MET A 1 -74.74 8.63 -43.65
CA MET A 1 -74.35 8.97 -42.26
C MET A 1 -74.57 7.75 -41.38
N PRO A 2 -73.54 7.26 -40.68
CA PRO A 2 -73.71 6.56 -39.41
C PRO A 2 -73.17 7.44 -38.28
N TYR A 3 -73.95 7.63 -37.22
CA TYR A 3 -73.48 8.19 -35.94
C TYR A 3 -73.35 7.08 -34.89
N SER A 4 -72.47 7.37 -33.93
CA SER A 4 -72.14 6.65 -32.68
C SER A 4 -70.87 5.77 -32.78
N ARG A 5 -69.98 5.77 -31.80
CA ARG A 5 -70.20 5.97 -30.35
C ARG A 5 -69.11 6.85 -29.74
N PHE A 6 -69.51 7.91 -29.04
CA PHE A 6 -68.64 8.55 -28.05
C PHE A 6 -68.90 7.89 -26.70
N GLU A 7 -67.90 7.19 -26.18
CA GLU A 7 -67.86 6.69 -24.82
C GLU A 7 -67.02 7.68 -24.01
N TYR A 8 -67.64 8.39 -23.07
CA TYR A 8 -66.91 9.27 -22.16
C TYR A 8 -66.65 8.48 -20.87
N PRO A 9 -65.39 8.30 -20.44
CA PRO A 9 -65.14 7.81 -19.10
C PRO A 9 -65.72 8.82 -18.11
N VAL A 10 -66.69 8.40 -17.31
CA VAL A 10 -67.30 9.24 -16.27
C VAL A 10 -66.21 9.61 -15.27
N THR A 11 -65.61 10.79 -15.41
CA THR A 11 -64.65 11.36 -14.46
C THR A 11 -65.42 11.98 -13.31
N ARG A 12 -65.88 11.16 -12.36
CA ARG A 12 -66.38 11.69 -11.08
C ARG A 12 -65.20 12.13 -10.20
N PRO A 13 -65.30 13.27 -9.49
CA PRO A 13 -64.33 13.60 -8.45
C PRO A 13 -64.38 12.50 -7.38
N TYR A 14 -63.20 12.11 -6.87
CA TYR A 14 -63.10 11.13 -5.80
C TYR A 14 -63.99 11.55 -4.62
N PRO A 15 -64.77 10.63 -4.03
CA PRO A 15 -65.70 10.96 -2.95
C PRO A 15 -65.00 11.41 -1.66
N PHE A 16 -63.69 11.17 -1.57
CA PHE A 16 -62.87 11.43 -0.38
C PHE A 16 -62.20 12.80 -0.47
N LYS A 17 -62.69 13.79 0.29
CA LYS A 17 -62.11 15.15 0.36
C LYS A 17 -60.66 15.20 0.90
N TRP A 18 -60.23 14.15 1.61
CA TRP A 18 -58.87 14.01 2.16
C TRP A 18 -57.87 13.43 1.15
N PHE A 19 -58.33 12.88 0.03
CA PHE A 19 -57.45 12.24 -0.95
C PHE A 19 -56.52 13.25 -1.65
N THR A 20 -57.05 14.40 -2.06
CA THR A 20 -56.27 15.46 -2.74
C THR A 20 -55.16 16.03 -1.86
N PRO A 21 -55.41 16.47 -0.60
CA PRO A 21 -54.34 16.99 0.25
C PRO A 21 -53.30 15.90 0.59
N VAL A 22 -53.72 14.65 0.81
CA VAL A 22 -52.80 13.53 1.07
C VAL A 22 -51.94 13.19 -0.16
N ALA A 23 -52.52 13.22 -1.36
CA ALA A 23 -51.78 13.00 -2.59
C ALA A 23 -50.74 14.10 -2.82
N ILE A 24 -51.08 15.38 -2.57
CA ILE A 24 -50.15 16.50 -2.70
C ILE A 24 -49.03 16.39 -1.66
N SER A 25 -49.35 16.17 -0.38
CA SER A 25 -48.34 16.02 0.68
C SER A 25 -47.44 14.80 0.43
N GLY A 26 -48.04 13.69 -0.01
CA GLY A 26 -47.33 12.46 -0.37
C GLY A 26 -46.38 12.68 -1.54
N CYS A 27 -46.81 13.39 -2.60
CA CYS A 27 -45.95 13.76 -3.71
C CYS A 27 -44.76 14.62 -3.27
N ILE A 28 -44.97 15.62 -2.40
CA ILE A 28 -43.89 16.48 -1.91
C ILE A 28 -42.86 15.66 -1.12
N ILE A 29 -43.33 14.84 -0.17
CA ILE A 29 -42.46 13.99 0.66
C ILE A 29 -41.69 13.00 -0.23
N LEU A 30 -42.36 12.31 -1.14
CA LEU A 30 -41.73 11.37 -2.07
C LEU A 30 -40.72 12.06 -2.98
N THR A 31 -41.00 13.27 -3.44
CA THR A 31 -40.07 14.05 -4.26
C THR A 31 -38.79 14.36 -3.49
N VAL A 32 -38.91 14.81 -2.23
CA VAL A 32 -37.75 15.07 -1.36
C VAL A 32 -36.96 13.79 -1.11
N VAL A 33 -37.64 12.69 -0.75
CA VAL A 33 -37.00 11.41 -0.45
C VAL A 33 -36.29 10.84 -1.68
N PHE A 34 -36.96 10.79 -2.84
CA PHE A 34 -36.36 10.31 -4.08
C PHE A 34 -35.22 11.20 -4.57
N SER A 35 -35.30 12.52 -4.37
CA SER A 35 -34.18 13.41 -4.71
C SER A 35 -32.95 13.08 -3.88
N PHE A 36 -33.13 12.84 -2.58
CA PHE A 36 -32.03 12.47 -1.68
C PHE A 36 -31.43 11.10 -2.03
N VAL A 37 -32.27 10.09 -2.26
CA VAL A 37 -31.83 8.73 -2.64
C VAL A 37 -31.11 8.72 -4.00
N ASN A 38 -31.60 9.50 -4.96
CA ASN A 38 -30.97 9.61 -6.27
C ASN A 38 -29.66 10.39 -6.21
N LEU A 39 -29.56 11.39 -5.34
CA LEU A 39 -28.32 12.13 -5.12
C LEU A 39 -27.22 11.20 -4.57
N THR A 40 -27.54 10.35 -3.59
CA THR A 40 -26.56 9.42 -3.02
C THR A 40 -26.16 8.33 -4.00
N SER A 41 -27.10 7.83 -4.81
CA SER A 41 -26.82 6.72 -5.73
C SER A 41 -26.17 7.17 -7.03
N ASN A 42 -26.55 8.33 -7.58
CA ASN A 42 -26.13 8.75 -8.92
C ASN A 42 -25.24 9.99 -8.92
N GLY A 43 -25.09 10.69 -7.79
CA GLY A 43 -24.38 11.96 -7.70
C GLY A 43 -22.85 11.83 -7.65
N PHE A 44 -22.31 10.64 -7.45
CA PHE A 44 -20.87 10.39 -7.33
C PHE A 44 -20.42 9.30 -8.29
N ASP A 45 -19.17 9.42 -8.77
CA ASP A 45 -18.45 8.38 -9.51
C ASP A 45 -17.14 8.07 -8.79
N LEU A 46 -16.71 6.82 -8.84
CA LEU A 46 -15.38 6.45 -8.39
C LEU A 46 -14.33 6.96 -9.39
N LYS A 47 -13.31 7.66 -8.87
CA LYS A 47 -12.15 8.10 -9.64
C LYS A 47 -10.87 7.59 -8.99
N SER A 48 -9.96 7.09 -9.83
CA SER A 48 -8.66 6.62 -9.40
C SER A 48 -7.77 7.80 -8.95
N VAL A 49 -7.24 7.74 -7.74
CA VAL A 49 -6.32 8.73 -7.15
C VAL A 49 -5.10 8.00 -6.61
N TYR A 50 -3.92 8.53 -6.90
CA TYR A 50 -2.67 8.02 -6.33
C TYR A 50 -2.48 8.58 -4.92
N THR A 51 -2.19 7.71 -3.96
CA THR A 51 -1.88 8.09 -2.57
C THR A 51 -0.65 7.32 -2.08
N ILE A 52 0.05 7.91 -1.12
CA ILE A 52 1.12 7.25 -0.35
C ILE A 52 0.60 6.68 0.98
N ASP A 53 -0.54 7.16 1.47
CA ASP A 53 -1.12 6.78 2.75
C ASP A 53 -2.51 6.17 2.56
N VAL A 54 -2.52 4.86 2.34
CA VAL A 54 -3.72 4.05 2.10
C VAL A 54 -4.70 4.12 3.28
N ASN A 55 -4.18 3.96 4.50
CA ASN A 55 -5.01 3.89 5.70
C ASN A 55 -5.74 5.20 5.94
N ARG A 56 -5.05 6.33 5.78
CA ARG A 56 -5.67 7.65 5.92
C ARG A 56 -6.67 7.93 4.81
N THR A 57 -6.36 7.59 3.56
CA THR A 57 -7.27 7.81 2.42
C THR A 57 -8.55 6.99 2.58
N GLU A 58 -8.45 5.69 2.88
CA GLU A 58 -9.62 4.83 3.08
C GLU A 58 -10.44 5.29 4.29
N ALA A 59 -9.81 5.59 5.43
CA ALA A 59 -10.52 6.03 6.63
C ALA A 59 -11.27 7.35 6.43
N THR A 60 -10.63 8.34 5.79
CA THR A 60 -11.21 9.68 5.58
C THR A 60 -12.41 9.63 4.63
N GLU A 61 -12.28 8.88 3.54
CA GLU A 61 -13.32 8.82 2.51
C GLU A 61 -14.49 7.90 2.93
N ASN A 62 -14.21 6.78 3.60
CA ASN A 62 -15.24 5.89 4.15
C ASN A 62 -15.91 6.45 5.42
N ALA A 63 -15.39 7.53 6.00
CA ALA A 63 -16.05 8.25 7.09
C ALA A 63 -17.20 9.16 6.60
N ARG A 64 -17.24 9.50 5.30
CA ARG A 64 -18.25 10.42 4.75
C ARG A 64 -19.67 9.86 4.90
N TRP A 65 -20.65 10.75 5.05
CA TRP A 65 -22.04 10.34 5.32
C TRP A 65 -22.63 9.49 4.17
N PHE A 66 -22.30 9.81 2.92
CA PHE A 66 -22.84 9.14 1.74
C PHE A 66 -22.26 7.73 1.49
N THR A 67 -21.14 7.37 2.15
CA THR A 67 -20.55 6.02 2.04
C THR A 67 -21.10 5.05 3.10
N LYS A 68 -21.91 5.54 4.06
CA LYS A 68 -22.52 4.72 5.12
C LYS A 68 -23.58 3.76 4.56
N PRO A 69 -23.79 2.58 5.19
CA PRO A 69 -24.72 1.56 4.69
C PRO A 69 -26.17 2.04 4.49
N LEU A 70 -26.63 3.00 5.28
CA LEU A 70 -27.98 3.57 5.18
C LEU A 70 -28.21 4.32 3.85
N PHE A 71 -27.14 4.86 3.27
CA PHE A 71 -27.18 5.72 2.07
C PHE A 71 -26.52 5.09 0.85
N ASN A 72 -25.65 4.11 1.07
CA ASN A 72 -24.98 3.29 0.06
C ASN A 72 -25.25 1.80 0.33
N TRP A 73 -26.50 1.38 0.09
CA TRP A 73 -26.90 -0.02 0.31
C TRP A 73 -26.21 -1.00 -0.63
N ARG A 74 -25.73 -0.53 -1.80
CA ARG A 74 -25.10 -1.37 -2.82
C ARG A 74 -23.60 -1.58 -2.58
N GLY A 75 -22.98 -0.72 -1.78
CA GLY A 75 -21.55 -0.79 -1.46
C GLY A 75 -20.65 -0.10 -2.49
N ASP A 76 -21.20 0.28 -3.64
CA ASP A 76 -20.46 0.77 -4.82
C ASP A 76 -19.64 2.06 -4.59
N MET A 77 -19.90 2.81 -3.52
CA MET A 77 -19.15 4.03 -3.18
C MET A 77 -18.10 3.86 -2.08
N ARG A 78 -17.73 2.62 -1.73
CA ARG A 78 -16.63 2.40 -0.79
C ARG A 78 -15.30 2.71 -1.45
N THR A 79 -14.47 3.45 -0.73
CA THR A 79 -13.10 3.71 -1.15
C THR A 79 -12.27 2.47 -0.87
N GLU A 80 -11.70 1.91 -1.93
CA GLU A 80 -10.82 0.75 -1.89
C GLU A 80 -9.53 1.08 -2.64
N CYS A 81 -8.40 0.80 -1.99
CA CYS A 81 -7.07 0.92 -2.58
C CYS A 81 -6.54 -0.43 -3.02
N GLU A 82 -6.04 -0.48 -4.25
CA GLU A 82 -5.38 -1.65 -4.82
C GLU A 82 -4.02 -1.88 -4.15
N PRO A 83 -3.66 -3.13 -3.84
CA PRO A 83 -2.35 -3.45 -3.31
C PRO A 83 -1.26 -3.15 -4.35
N HIS A 84 -0.13 -2.65 -3.90
CA HIS A 84 1.05 -2.50 -4.72
C HIS A 84 1.64 -3.89 -5.00
N LEU A 85 1.84 -4.21 -6.28
CA LEU A 85 2.39 -5.50 -6.68
C LEU A 85 3.90 -5.48 -6.47
N LEU A 86 4.39 -6.19 -5.45
CA LEU A 86 5.82 -6.35 -5.20
C LEU A 86 6.33 -7.56 -5.99
N THR A 87 7.20 -7.34 -6.98
CA THR A 87 7.74 -8.40 -7.83
C THR A 87 9.22 -8.65 -7.60
N VAL A 88 9.68 -9.86 -7.90
CA VAL A 88 11.11 -10.20 -7.86
C VAL A 88 11.85 -9.41 -8.94
N GLY A 89 12.87 -8.66 -8.54
CA GLY A 89 13.63 -7.74 -9.39
C GLY A 89 13.29 -6.27 -9.15
N ASP A 90 12.16 -5.97 -8.50
CA ASP A 90 11.80 -4.59 -8.19
C ASP A 90 12.75 -3.96 -7.18
N SER A 91 13.01 -2.66 -7.36
CA SER A 91 13.78 -1.86 -6.43
C SER A 91 12.91 -0.86 -5.70
N PHE A 92 13.06 -0.73 -4.39
CA PHE A 92 12.28 0.18 -3.56
C PHE A 92 13.11 0.83 -2.45
N PHE A 93 12.55 1.89 -1.87
CA PHE A 93 13.02 2.50 -0.63
C PHE A 93 12.00 2.26 0.49
N THR A 94 12.43 2.39 1.73
CA THR A 94 11.57 2.34 2.91
C THR A 94 11.03 3.74 3.23
N SER A 95 10.02 3.83 4.09
CA SER A 95 9.56 5.09 4.70
C SER A 95 10.66 5.80 5.51
N ASN A 96 11.68 5.05 5.95
CA ASN A 96 12.83 5.57 6.68
C ASN A 96 13.92 6.14 5.75
N HIS A 97 13.69 6.15 4.43
CA HIS A 97 14.58 6.63 3.35
C HIS A 97 16.08 6.32 3.58
N GLY A 98 16.41 5.10 4.01
CA GLY A 98 17.79 4.64 4.11
C GLY A 98 18.30 4.14 2.75
N PHE A 99 18.37 2.81 2.62
CA PHE A 99 19.00 2.16 1.47
C PHE A 99 18.00 1.82 0.37
N ARG A 100 18.54 1.66 -0.85
CA ARG A 100 17.81 1.06 -1.96
C ARG A 100 17.88 -0.46 -1.87
N TYR A 101 16.72 -1.11 -1.81
CA TYR A 101 16.62 -2.58 -1.78
C TYR A 101 16.13 -3.12 -3.11
N ILE A 102 16.59 -4.31 -3.47
CA ILE A 102 16.13 -5.09 -4.61
C ILE A 102 15.53 -6.39 -4.10
N VAL A 103 14.31 -6.72 -4.54
CA VAL A 103 13.65 -7.97 -4.20
C VAL A 103 14.32 -9.12 -4.95
N LYS A 104 14.84 -10.12 -4.24
CA LYS A 104 15.51 -11.30 -4.85
C LYS A 104 14.67 -12.57 -4.81
N GLY A 105 13.73 -12.65 -3.88
CA GLY A 105 12.88 -13.82 -3.77
C GLY A 105 11.78 -13.60 -2.74
N ILE A 106 10.65 -14.24 -2.97
CA ILE A 106 9.46 -14.17 -2.12
C ILE A 106 9.03 -15.60 -1.81
N ARG A 107 8.84 -15.90 -0.53
CA ARG A 107 8.37 -17.21 -0.05
C ARG A 107 7.15 -17.00 0.83
N LEU A 108 6.05 -17.69 0.56
CA LEU A 108 4.87 -17.65 1.42
C LEU A 108 4.97 -18.67 2.54
N HIS A 109 4.54 -18.25 3.73
CA HIS A 109 4.38 -19.16 4.84
C HIS A 109 2.99 -19.82 4.76
N VAL A 110 2.97 -21.12 4.47
CA VAL A 110 1.73 -21.91 4.43
C VAL A 110 1.55 -22.58 5.80
N PRO A 111 0.54 -22.18 6.61
CA PRO A 111 0.33 -22.78 7.91
C PRO A 111 -0.07 -24.26 7.77
N GLY A 112 0.65 -25.14 8.47
CA GLY A 112 0.40 -26.59 8.49
C GLY A 112 1.24 -27.43 7.51
N ALA A 113 2.13 -26.80 6.75
CA ALA A 113 3.01 -27.46 5.78
C ALA A 113 4.43 -27.68 6.35
N ASP A 114 4.53 -28.19 7.59
CA ASP A 114 5.81 -28.52 8.21
C ASP A 114 6.47 -29.68 7.44
N GLY A 115 7.36 -29.34 6.49
CA GLY A 115 8.10 -30.30 5.65
C GLY A 115 7.79 -30.27 4.15
N GLU A 116 6.85 -29.43 3.70
CA GLU A 116 6.58 -29.22 2.27
C GLU A 116 7.46 -28.10 1.70
N ALA A 117 7.76 -28.14 0.40
CA ALA A 117 8.59 -27.12 -0.23
C ALA A 117 7.92 -25.73 -0.09
N PRO A 118 8.69 -24.67 0.25
CA PRO A 118 8.11 -23.34 0.42
C PRO A 118 7.43 -22.86 -0.86
N ASP A 119 6.22 -22.30 -0.77
CA ASP A 119 5.53 -21.69 -1.91
C ASP A 119 6.32 -20.45 -2.36
N VAL A 120 7.08 -20.60 -3.45
CA VAL A 120 7.90 -19.53 -4.02
C VAL A 120 7.09 -18.79 -5.08
N ARG A 121 6.95 -17.47 -4.90
CA ARG A 121 6.23 -16.61 -5.86
C ARG A 121 7.14 -15.59 -6.50
N SER A 122 6.78 -15.20 -7.72
CA SER A 122 7.40 -14.09 -8.44
C SER A 122 6.83 -12.73 -8.04
N SER A 123 5.63 -12.69 -7.44
CA SER A 123 4.98 -11.47 -6.99
C SER A 123 3.98 -11.70 -5.85
N ILE A 124 3.73 -10.66 -5.06
CA ILE A 124 2.72 -10.59 -3.99
C ILE A 124 2.05 -9.21 -3.95
N GLY A 125 0.80 -9.15 -3.48
CA GLY A 125 0.12 -7.88 -3.22
C GLY A 125 0.50 -7.33 -1.85
N TYR A 126 1.11 -6.15 -1.81
CA TYR A 126 1.52 -5.45 -0.59
C TYR A 126 0.65 -4.20 -0.37
N LYS A 127 0.16 -3.99 0.86
CA LYS A 127 -0.78 -2.89 1.19
C LYS A 127 -0.33 -2.10 2.42
N ASN A 128 0.78 -1.37 2.31
CA ASN A 128 1.32 -0.46 3.34
C ASN A 128 1.42 -1.09 4.75
N THR A 129 1.82 -2.36 4.82
CA THR A 129 2.03 -3.09 6.07
C THR A 129 3.47 -2.92 6.55
N THR A 130 3.71 -2.95 7.86
CA THR A 130 5.07 -2.76 8.38
C THR A 130 5.95 -3.97 8.05
N LEU A 131 7.23 -3.69 7.79
CA LEU A 131 8.25 -4.73 7.67
C LEU A 131 8.57 -5.28 9.06
N GLU A 132 8.50 -6.60 9.24
CA GLU A 132 8.71 -7.25 10.53
C GLU A 132 9.81 -8.31 10.44
N GLY A 133 10.45 -8.60 11.58
CA GLY A 133 11.46 -9.67 11.66
C GLY A 133 12.62 -9.51 10.68
N CYS A 134 12.99 -8.28 10.33
CA CYS A 134 14.05 -8.02 9.36
C CYS A 134 15.44 -8.26 9.94
N PHE A 135 16.22 -9.16 9.36
CA PHE A 135 17.60 -9.42 9.76
C PHE A 135 18.57 -9.54 8.60
N LEU A 136 19.82 -9.17 8.87
CA LEU A 136 20.93 -9.38 7.94
C LEU A 136 21.29 -10.87 7.89
N LYS A 137 21.13 -11.51 6.73
CA LYS A 137 21.43 -12.93 6.53
C LYS A 137 22.89 -13.14 6.15
N LYS A 138 23.38 -12.32 5.22
CA LYS A 138 24.74 -12.41 4.69
C LYS A 138 25.20 -11.03 4.26
N MET A 139 26.47 -10.76 4.47
CA MET A 139 27.13 -9.57 3.95
C MET A 139 28.46 -9.97 3.35
N PHE A 140 28.84 -9.35 2.24
CA PHE A 140 30.18 -9.51 1.71
C PHE A 140 30.78 -8.18 1.27
N VAL A 141 32.08 -8.06 1.51
CA VAL A 141 32.89 -6.94 1.03
C VAL A 141 33.88 -7.51 0.02
N LYS A 142 33.83 -7.00 -1.21
CA LYS A 142 34.72 -7.38 -2.30
C LYS A 142 35.56 -6.17 -2.68
N SER A 143 36.83 -6.20 -2.34
CA SER A 143 37.81 -5.17 -2.71
C SER A 143 38.69 -5.68 -3.84
N VAL A 144 38.90 -4.85 -4.86
CA VAL A 144 39.84 -5.11 -5.96
C VAL A 144 40.94 -4.06 -5.94
N LYS A 145 42.17 -4.53 -6.13
CA LYS A 145 43.35 -3.70 -6.17
C LYS A 145 43.39 -2.90 -7.48
N SER A 146 43.69 -1.62 -7.40
CA SER A 146 43.79 -0.72 -8.55
C SER A 146 45.21 -0.58 -9.11
N ASP A 147 46.22 -1.10 -8.40
CA ASP A 147 47.63 -0.98 -8.76
C ASP A 147 48.38 -2.33 -8.72
N LEU A 148 49.59 -2.34 -9.29
CA LEU A 148 50.47 -3.52 -9.37
C LEU A 148 51.53 -3.56 -8.27
N SER A 149 51.49 -2.62 -7.31
CA SER A 149 52.47 -2.51 -6.24
C SER A 149 52.45 -3.75 -5.34
N LYS A 150 53.56 -4.13 -4.70
CA LYS A 150 53.56 -5.24 -3.72
C LYS A 150 53.12 -4.72 -2.35
N SER A 151 52.27 -5.48 -1.65
CA SER A 151 51.90 -5.18 -0.27
C SER A 151 53.02 -5.60 0.70
N PRO A 152 53.29 -4.87 1.79
CA PRO A 152 52.56 -3.69 2.28
C PRO A 152 52.88 -2.41 1.49
N THR A 153 51.86 -1.59 1.21
CA THR A 153 52.02 -0.30 0.51
C THR A 153 51.73 0.88 1.43
N ARG A 154 52.35 2.04 1.17
CA ARG A 154 52.12 3.28 1.94
C ARG A 154 50.84 4.02 1.53
N TRP A 155 50.28 3.72 0.36
CA TRP A 155 49.07 4.35 -0.18
C TRP A 155 47.89 3.36 -0.26
N MET A 156 46.69 3.88 -0.52
CA MET A 156 45.50 3.05 -0.69
C MET A 156 45.50 2.37 -2.07
N SER A 157 45.91 1.12 -2.09
CA SER A 157 45.99 0.29 -3.31
C SER A 157 44.65 -0.34 -3.71
N PHE A 158 43.68 -0.45 -2.80
CA PHE A 158 42.34 -0.96 -3.07
C PHE A 158 41.39 0.22 -3.28
N LYS A 159 40.79 0.33 -4.48
CA LYS A 159 39.87 1.44 -4.82
C LYS A 159 38.51 0.97 -5.31
N HIS A 160 38.44 -0.13 -6.06
CA HIS A 160 37.16 -0.69 -6.51
C HIS A 160 36.64 -1.66 -5.45
N THR A 161 35.89 -1.15 -4.49
CA THR A 161 35.27 -1.99 -3.46
C THR A 161 33.76 -1.92 -3.54
N VAL A 162 33.18 -3.09 -3.78
CA VAL A 162 31.74 -3.30 -3.78
C VAL A 162 31.42 -4.09 -2.54
N ALA A 163 30.37 -3.70 -1.85
CA ALA A 163 29.87 -4.55 -0.81
C ALA A 163 28.35 -4.60 -0.80
N ALA A 164 27.87 -5.72 -0.30
CA ALA A 164 26.55 -6.19 -0.64
C ALA A 164 26.01 -7.00 0.52
N ALA A 165 24.74 -6.77 0.81
CA ALA A 165 24.01 -7.35 1.90
C ALA A 165 22.79 -8.08 1.38
N THR A 166 22.54 -9.25 1.94
CA THR A 166 21.31 -10.01 1.76
C THR A 166 20.56 -10.00 3.08
N LEU A 167 19.33 -9.50 3.03
CA LEU A 167 18.45 -9.39 4.18
C LEU A 167 17.20 -10.24 3.99
N GLN A 168 16.58 -10.59 5.09
CA GLN A 168 15.37 -11.40 5.13
C GLN A 168 14.38 -10.70 6.04
N CYS A 169 13.19 -10.46 5.53
CA CYS A 169 12.10 -9.75 6.20
C CYS A 169 10.80 -10.50 6.05
N SER A 170 9.89 -10.34 7.01
CA SER A 170 8.51 -10.79 6.93
C SER A 170 7.60 -9.62 6.61
N VAL A 171 6.69 -9.80 5.66
CA VAL A 171 5.69 -8.81 5.27
C VAL A 171 4.31 -9.46 5.25
N LEU A 172 3.30 -8.71 5.66
CA LEU A 172 1.92 -9.15 5.54
C LEU A 172 1.41 -8.79 4.14
N ALA A 173 1.19 -9.82 3.31
CA ALA A 173 0.65 -9.72 1.97
C ALA A 173 -0.85 -10.03 1.93
N ASP A 174 -1.48 -9.81 0.78
CA ASP A 174 -2.87 -10.14 0.48
C ASP A 174 -3.23 -11.62 0.72
N VAL A 175 -2.28 -12.53 0.42
CA VAL A 175 -2.44 -13.99 0.58
C VAL A 175 -1.94 -14.54 1.91
N GLY A 176 -1.33 -13.73 2.77
CA GLY A 176 -0.80 -14.15 4.07
C GLY A 176 0.59 -13.58 4.38
N VAL A 177 1.29 -14.17 5.35
CA VAL A 177 2.64 -13.75 5.71
C VAL A 177 3.63 -14.27 4.68
N ALA A 178 4.35 -13.35 4.04
CA ALA A 178 5.39 -13.65 3.07
C ALA A 178 6.76 -13.27 3.63
N GLU A 179 7.73 -14.15 3.45
CA GLU A 179 9.13 -13.91 3.69
C GLU A 179 9.79 -13.40 2.41
N VAL A 180 10.30 -12.16 2.47
CA VAL A 180 10.93 -11.48 1.35
C VAL A 180 12.44 -11.43 1.57
N THR A 181 13.19 -11.90 0.58
CA THR A 181 14.64 -11.78 0.54
C THR A 181 15.02 -10.51 -0.23
N LEU A 182 15.75 -9.61 0.43
CA LEU A 182 16.16 -8.31 -0.10
C LEU A 182 17.67 -8.30 -0.33
N GLN A 183 18.12 -7.60 -1.37
CA GLN A 183 19.52 -7.31 -1.62
C GLN A 183 19.74 -5.80 -1.60
N ALA A 184 20.74 -5.37 -0.84
CA ALA A 184 21.24 -4.01 -0.86
C ALA A 184 22.69 -4.06 -1.33
N ASP A 185 22.98 -3.41 -2.46
CA ASP A 185 24.32 -3.30 -3.02
C ASP A 185 24.80 -1.86 -2.86
N TYR A 186 26.05 -1.69 -2.45
CA TYR A 186 26.69 -0.40 -2.34
C TYR A 186 28.10 -0.46 -2.91
N GLU A 187 28.42 0.54 -3.69
CA GLU A 187 29.75 0.78 -4.19
C GLU A 187 30.32 1.91 -3.35
N GLY A 188 31.37 1.61 -2.59
CA GLY A 188 32.06 2.64 -1.83
C GLY A 188 33.22 3.14 -2.67
N GLU A 189 33.11 4.38 -3.14
CA GLU A 189 34.28 5.10 -3.62
C GLU A 189 35.01 5.73 -2.42
N THR A 190 36.31 5.98 -2.56
CA THR A 190 37.15 6.51 -1.47
C THR A 190 36.92 8.00 -1.18
N GLU A 191 35.87 8.60 -1.74
CA GLU A 191 35.55 10.03 -1.63
C GLU A 191 34.39 10.28 -0.64
N ILE A 192 34.17 11.56 -0.32
CA ILE A 192 33.24 12.06 0.72
C ILE A 192 31.76 11.90 0.29
N GLU A 193 31.48 11.04 -0.69
CA GLU A 193 30.16 10.86 -1.26
C GLU A 193 29.39 9.80 -0.45
N PHE A 194 28.27 10.22 0.13
CA PHE A 194 27.42 9.38 0.98
C PHE A 194 26.14 8.94 0.26
N ASP A 195 26.18 8.90 -1.07
CA ASP A 195 25.03 8.74 -1.99
C ASP A 195 24.29 7.40 -1.90
N TYR A 196 24.74 6.49 -1.05
CA TYR A 196 24.07 5.21 -0.83
C TYR A 196 22.90 5.28 0.16
N VAL A 197 22.71 6.41 0.85
CA VAL A 197 21.52 6.67 1.69
C VAL A 197 20.75 7.88 1.15
N MET A 198 19.44 7.72 1.00
CA MET A 198 18.58 8.73 0.38
C MET A 198 18.42 10.00 1.23
N ASP A 199 18.26 9.88 2.55
CA ASP A 199 18.22 11.02 3.46
C ASP A 199 18.94 10.70 4.78
N SER A 200 19.98 11.49 5.06
CA SER A 200 20.79 11.38 6.28
C SER A 200 20.71 12.65 7.14
N ASN A 201 19.64 13.45 7.09
CA ASN A 201 19.57 14.69 7.87
C ASN A 201 19.83 14.46 9.38
N TYR A 202 20.86 15.12 9.90
CA TYR A 202 21.34 14.90 11.27
C TYR A 202 20.39 15.42 12.37
N LYS A 203 19.45 16.32 12.05
CA LYS A 203 18.45 16.84 13.01
C LYS A 203 17.24 15.93 13.16
N THR A 204 16.82 15.28 12.08
CA THR A 204 15.62 14.44 12.07
C THR A 204 15.97 12.95 12.14
N ARG A 205 17.15 12.55 11.69
CA ARG A 205 17.59 11.16 11.49
C ARG A 205 19.03 10.96 11.96
N ALA A 206 19.30 11.37 13.20
CA ALA A 206 20.64 11.33 13.79
C ALA A 206 21.28 9.93 13.75
N SER A 207 20.52 8.87 14.04
CA SER A 207 21.00 7.48 14.03
C SER A 207 21.50 7.05 12.64
N ILE A 208 20.76 7.40 11.58
CA ILE A 208 21.13 7.10 10.19
C ILE A 208 22.35 7.93 9.79
N TRP A 209 22.40 9.22 10.14
CA TRP A 209 23.56 10.07 9.88
C TRP A 209 24.83 9.46 10.50
N TRP A 210 24.79 9.12 11.78
CA TRP A 210 25.91 8.48 12.47
C TRP A 210 26.33 7.17 11.79
N GLY A 211 25.36 6.32 11.47
CA GLY A 211 25.59 5.07 10.75
C GLY A 211 26.32 5.28 9.44
N THR A 212 25.89 6.22 8.61
CA THR A 212 26.52 6.50 7.30
C THR A 212 27.95 7.02 7.41
N ARG A 213 28.22 7.91 8.36
CA ARG A 213 29.56 8.48 8.52
C ARG A 213 30.53 7.45 9.09
N LEU A 214 30.08 6.67 10.07
CA LEU A 214 30.87 5.59 10.65
C LEU A 214 31.10 4.45 9.65
N SER A 215 30.07 4.05 8.90
CA SER A 215 30.22 2.99 7.91
C SER A 215 31.24 3.37 6.83
N ASN A 216 31.23 4.62 6.34
CA ASN A 216 32.24 5.09 5.39
C ASN A 216 33.66 5.07 5.99
N ALA A 217 33.83 5.59 7.22
CA ALA A 217 35.12 5.59 7.90
C ALA A 217 35.67 4.15 8.08
N TYR A 218 34.83 3.21 8.52
CA TYR A 218 35.20 1.81 8.66
C TYR A 218 35.43 1.10 7.33
N PHE A 219 34.69 1.47 6.29
CA PHE A 219 34.93 0.96 4.95
C PHE A 219 36.32 1.32 4.46
N ILE A 220 36.74 2.57 4.65
CA ILE A 220 38.11 3.02 4.35
C ILE A 220 39.14 2.30 5.23
N ALA A 221 38.84 2.08 6.51
CA ALA A 221 39.74 1.35 7.41
C ALA A 221 40.01 -0.09 6.93
N ILE A 222 39.01 -0.78 6.36
CA ILE A 222 39.19 -2.10 5.74
C ILE A 222 40.19 -2.01 4.58
N LEU A 223 40.06 -1.01 3.70
CA LEU A 223 40.95 -0.83 2.55
C LEU A 223 42.39 -0.52 2.98
N ALA A 224 42.54 0.33 3.99
CA ALA A 224 43.84 0.68 4.55
C ALA A 224 44.50 -0.52 5.23
N ALA A 225 43.74 -1.31 6.00
CA ALA A 225 44.24 -2.54 6.61
C ALA A 225 44.60 -3.60 5.55
N ALA A 226 43.80 -3.74 4.49
CA ALA A 226 44.08 -4.65 3.38
C ALA A 226 45.38 -4.31 2.64
N SER A 227 45.73 -3.02 2.52
CA SER A 227 46.99 -2.60 1.90
C SER A 227 48.22 -2.94 2.73
N GLN A 228 48.05 -3.29 4.02
CA GLN A 228 49.13 -3.67 4.94
C GLN A 228 49.39 -5.16 5.04
N ILE A 229 48.57 -6.00 4.39
CA ILE A 229 48.79 -7.44 4.42
C ILE A 229 50.14 -7.75 3.77
N PRO A 230 51.10 -8.38 4.48
CA PRO A 230 52.38 -8.72 3.88
C PRO A 230 52.19 -9.70 2.72
N SER A 231 52.96 -9.53 1.65
CA SER A 231 52.98 -10.52 0.56
C SER A 231 53.45 -11.88 1.08
N ILE A 232 52.81 -12.95 0.62
CA ILE A 232 53.21 -14.33 0.97
C ILE A 232 54.33 -14.71 0.01
N ASP A 233 55.57 -14.71 0.49
CA ASP A 233 56.69 -15.28 -0.26
C ASP A 233 56.55 -16.81 -0.20
N VAL A 234 56.21 -17.42 -1.32
CA VAL A 234 56.22 -18.88 -1.46
C VAL A 234 57.48 -19.21 -2.24
N ASP A 235 58.53 -19.63 -1.51
CA ASP A 235 59.90 -19.87 -1.97
C ASP A 235 60.09 -20.93 -3.10
N ARG A 236 59.07 -21.28 -3.88
CA ARG A 236 59.17 -22.37 -4.87
C ARG A 236 58.60 -22.16 -6.27
N PHE A 237 57.97 -21.03 -6.59
CA PHE A 237 57.43 -20.78 -7.93
C PHE A 237 57.47 -19.27 -8.28
N PRO A 238 57.44 -18.86 -9.57
CA PRO A 238 57.80 -17.50 -10.00
C PRO A 238 56.99 -16.38 -9.31
N PRO A 239 57.53 -15.14 -9.24
CA PRO A 239 57.12 -14.08 -8.31
C PRO A 239 55.82 -13.35 -8.73
N CYS A 240 54.72 -14.08 -8.86
CA CYS A 240 53.41 -13.54 -9.26
C CYS A 240 52.33 -13.67 -8.17
N ASN A 241 52.71 -13.77 -6.90
CA ASN A 241 51.76 -13.86 -5.78
C ASN A 241 51.43 -12.49 -5.20
N TYR A 242 50.71 -11.67 -5.98
CA TYR A 242 50.18 -10.39 -5.50
C TYR A 242 48.67 -10.51 -5.23
N ILE A 243 48.23 -10.03 -4.06
CA ILE A 243 46.80 -10.04 -3.68
C ILE A 243 46.07 -9.02 -4.56
N ASN A 244 45.30 -9.50 -5.54
CA ASN A 244 44.53 -8.67 -6.47
C ASN A 244 43.09 -8.43 -6.04
N ALA A 245 42.53 -9.36 -5.27
CA ALA A 245 41.16 -9.29 -4.81
C ALA A 245 41.04 -9.88 -3.41
N VAL A 246 40.25 -9.22 -2.56
CA VAL A 246 39.89 -9.69 -1.24
C VAL A 246 38.37 -9.81 -1.20
N ARG A 247 37.86 -10.98 -0.85
CA ARG A 247 36.42 -11.21 -0.61
C ARG A 247 36.22 -11.66 0.82
N ILE A 248 35.61 -10.80 1.62
CA ILE A 248 35.24 -11.09 3.00
C ILE A 248 33.76 -11.43 3.00
N SER A 249 33.41 -12.63 3.47
CA SER A 249 32.02 -13.07 3.59
C SER A 249 31.69 -13.24 5.06
N ILE A 250 30.69 -12.51 5.55
CA ILE A 250 30.24 -12.52 6.92
C ILE A 250 28.82 -13.09 6.94
N SER A 251 28.59 -14.10 7.77
CA SER A 251 27.29 -14.74 7.97
C SER A 251 26.97 -14.78 9.45
N THR A 252 25.69 -14.61 9.79
CA THR A 252 25.21 -14.51 11.18
C THR A 252 25.21 -15.84 11.95
N ASN A 253 25.58 -16.96 11.31
CA ASN A 253 25.65 -18.29 11.96
C ASN A 253 26.96 -18.58 12.72
N CYS A 254 27.79 -17.57 13.00
CA CYS A 254 29.07 -17.78 13.68
C CYS A 254 28.90 -17.94 15.20
N ARG A 255 29.08 -19.16 15.72
CA ARG A 255 29.19 -19.41 17.18
C ARG A 255 30.40 -18.66 17.75
N LYS A 256 30.26 -18.14 18.98
CA LYS A 256 31.32 -17.47 19.75
C LYS A 256 32.58 -18.34 19.80
N GLN A 257 33.58 -18.02 18.99
CA GLN A 257 34.94 -18.49 19.16
C GLN A 257 35.83 -17.28 19.41
N ASN A 258 36.83 -17.44 20.28
CA ASN A 258 37.86 -16.42 20.50
C ASN A 258 38.62 -16.22 19.19
N PHE A 259 38.22 -15.20 18.44
CA PHE A 259 38.60 -15.03 17.06
C PHE A 259 39.81 -14.10 16.93
N TRP A 260 40.95 -14.66 16.54
CA TRP A 260 42.13 -13.91 16.12
C TRP A 260 42.07 -13.74 14.61
N GLY A 261 41.44 -12.65 14.15
CA GLY A 261 41.38 -12.30 12.73
C GLY A 261 42.55 -11.40 12.34
N SER A 262 42.88 -11.33 11.04
CA SER A 262 43.75 -10.26 10.54
C SER A 262 43.14 -8.88 10.84
N PRO A 263 43.96 -7.80 10.88
CA PRO A 263 43.44 -6.43 11.04
C PRO A 263 42.28 -6.12 10.08
N THR A 264 42.42 -6.49 8.80
CA THR A 264 41.39 -6.33 7.77
C THR A 264 40.08 -7.02 8.14
N LEU A 265 40.16 -8.24 8.68
CA LEU A 265 38.99 -9.02 9.03
C LEU A 265 38.29 -8.47 10.28
N THR A 266 39.06 -7.91 11.21
CA THR A 266 38.50 -7.31 12.42
C THR A 266 37.78 -6.01 12.12
N GLU A 267 38.36 -5.16 11.27
CA GLU A 267 37.69 -3.95 10.77
C GLU A 267 36.43 -4.31 9.96
N ALA A 268 36.49 -5.36 9.13
CA ALA A 268 35.33 -5.83 8.38
C ALA A 268 34.21 -6.39 9.28
N LEU A 269 34.55 -7.08 10.37
CA LEU A 269 33.58 -7.54 11.36
C LEU A 269 32.92 -6.35 12.06
N HIS A 270 33.68 -5.34 12.47
CA HIS A 270 33.10 -4.16 13.11
C HIS A 270 32.22 -3.36 12.15
N TYR A 271 32.69 -3.18 10.92
CA TYR A 271 31.90 -2.61 9.84
C TYR A 271 30.57 -3.34 9.64
N SER A 272 30.56 -4.68 9.69
CA SER A 272 29.32 -5.47 9.59
C SER A 272 28.35 -5.24 10.76
N LYS A 273 28.84 -4.96 11.97
CA LYS A 273 27.98 -4.61 13.13
C LYS A 273 27.31 -3.25 12.93
N ILE A 274 28.04 -2.29 12.39
CA ILE A 274 27.50 -0.96 12.04
C ILE A 274 26.44 -1.13 10.95
N MET A 275 26.75 -1.86 9.88
CA MET A 275 25.80 -2.09 8.78
C MET A 275 24.56 -2.88 9.24
N HIS A 276 24.72 -3.88 10.12
CA HIS A 276 23.58 -4.55 10.76
C HIS A 276 22.67 -3.55 11.47
N SER A 277 23.26 -2.65 12.26
CA SER A 277 22.53 -1.61 12.98
C SER A 277 21.82 -0.64 12.03
N MET A 278 22.48 -0.24 10.94
CA MET A 278 21.88 0.63 9.92
C MET A 278 20.70 -0.03 9.20
N PHE A 279 20.85 -1.30 8.78
CA PHE A 279 19.76 -2.03 8.13
C PHE A 279 18.59 -2.26 9.08
N ALA A 280 18.87 -2.54 10.35
CA ALA A 280 17.83 -2.64 11.37
C ALA A 280 17.05 -1.34 11.54
N LEU A 281 17.72 -0.18 11.58
CA LEU A 281 17.04 1.12 11.64
C LEU A 281 16.19 1.39 10.41
N ASP A 282 16.75 1.16 9.23
CA ASP A 282 16.08 1.48 7.97
C ASP A 282 14.88 0.57 7.69
N LEU A 283 14.99 -0.71 8.06
CA LEU A 283 13.89 -1.68 7.97
C LEU A 283 12.96 -1.66 9.20
N GLY A 284 13.19 -0.74 10.15
CA GLY A 284 12.31 -0.51 11.31
C GLY A 284 12.31 -1.63 12.35
N ASN A 285 13.38 -2.42 12.44
CA ASN A 285 13.57 -3.45 13.45
C ASN A 285 14.24 -2.87 14.72
N CYS A 286 13.43 -2.19 15.54
CA CYS A 286 13.89 -1.53 16.76
C CYS A 286 14.19 -2.49 17.92
N GLU A 287 13.74 -3.75 17.85
CA GLU A 287 13.99 -4.76 18.87
C GLU A 287 15.36 -5.43 18.71
N SER A 288 15.96 -5.31 17.52
CA SER A 288 17.28 -5.89 17.27
C SER A 288 18.40 -5.13 17.99
N PRO A 289 19.47 -5.81 18.42
CA PRO A 289 20.64 -5.14 18.97
C PRO A 289 21.21 -4.11 18.00
N ASN A 290 21.27 -2.86 18.43
CA ASN A 290 21.60 -1.73 17.57
C ASN A 290 22.63 -0.81 18.22
N LEU A 291 23.75 -0.59 17.55
CA LEU A 291 24.82 0.28 18.04
C LEU A 291 24.53 1.78 17.86
N LEU A 292 23.47 2.15 17.16
CA LEU A 292 23.19 3.53 16.74
C LEU A 292 21.99 4.14 17.46
N LEU A 293 21.43 3.43 18.45
CA LEU A 293 20.24 3.87 19.20
C LEU A 293 20.54 4.39 20.60
N ASP A 294 21.71 4.09 21.14
CA ASP A 294 22.11 4.54 22.46
C ASP A 294 23.55 5.05 22.47
N GLU A 295 23.87 5.87 23.48
CA GLU A 295 25.20 6.45 23.64
C GLU A 295 26.30 5.39 23.78
N GLY A 296 26.05 4.33 24.56
CA GLY A 296 27.04 3.28 24.80
C GLY A 296 27.37 2.50 23.53
N GLY A 297 26.33 2.15 22.77
CA GLY A 297 26.45 1.57 21.44
C GLY A 297 27.21 2.46 20.48
N LEU A 298 26.94 3.77 20.48
CA LEU A 298 27.55 4.70 19.53
C LEU A 298 29.03 4.95 19.85
N ARG A 299 29.35 5.12 21.14
CA ARG A 299 30.74 5.19 21.61
C ARG A 299 31.50 3.90 21.28
N TYR A 300 30.87 2.74 21.43
CA TYR A 300 31.45 1.45 21.00
C TYR A 300 31.62 1.36 19.47
N ALA A 301 30.69 1.90 18.70
CA ALA A 301 30.79 1.94 17.24
C ALA A 301 31.97 2.81 16.78
N MET A 302 32.21 3.94 17.45
CA MET A 302 33.35 4.83 17.20
C MET A 302 34.67 4.18 17.62
N LEU A 303 34.77 3.78 18.88
CA LEU A 303 35.97 3.20 19.46
C LEU A 303 35.61 1.79 19.93
N ASP A 304 36.11 0.75 19.25
CA ASP A 304 36.04 -0.63 19.78
C ASP A 304 37.21 -0.83 20.75
N PRO A 305 37.01 -0.70 22.09
CA PRO A 305 38.09 -0.80 23.06
C PRO A 305 38.64 -2.22 23.18
N LYS A 306 37.93 -3.22 22.64
CA LYS A 306 38.29 -4.64 22.74
C LYS A 306 38.93 -5.17 21.45
N ASN A 307 39.23 -4.31 20.49
CA ASN A 307 39.89 -4.71 19.26
C ASN A 307 41.37 -5.02 19.52
N ALA A 308 41.67 -6.30 19.72
CA ALA A 308 43.01 -6.81 20.00
C ALA A 308 44.03 -6.55 18.87
N ASN A 309 43.56 -6.21 17.67
CA ASN A 309 44.44 -5.87 16.56
C ASN A 309 44.87 -4.40 16.59
N ARG A 310 44.19 -3.52 17.32
CA ARG A 310 44.61 -2.11 17.48
C ARG A 310 45.57 -1.98 18.65
N PHE A 311 46.49 -1.02 18.60
CA PHE A 311 47.20 -0.60 19.82
C PHE A 311 46.18 -0.14 20.88
N PRO A 312 46.43 -0.37 22.18
CA PRO A 312 45.56 0.13 23.25
C PRO A 312 45.33 1.65 23.11
N GLY A 313 44.07 2.07 22.99
CA GLY A 313 43.69 3.48 22.74
C GLY A 313 43.89 3.97 21.30
N GLY A 314 44.28 3.08 20.38
CA GLY A 314 44.47 3.40 18.97
C GLY A 314 43.15 3.57 18.21
N LEU A 315 43.10 4.60 17.35
CA LEU A 315 42.05 4.82 16.37
C LEU A 315 42.13 3.81 15.20
N MET A 316 41.21 3.92 14.24
CA MET A 316 41.23 3.08 13.03
C MET A 316 42.60 3.14 12.34
N ASN A 317 43.06 2.01 11.80
CA ASN A 317 44.33 1.88 11.08
C ASN A 317 45.63 2.08 11.91
N ASN A 318 45.53 2.09 13.24
CA ASN A 318 46.71 2.10 14.12
C ASN A 318 47.30 0.69 14.28
N PHE A 319 47.67 0.07 13.15
CA PHE A 319 48.26 -1.27 13.06
C PHE A 319 49.78 -1.24 12.80
N THR A 320 50.33 -0.05 12.55
CA THR A 320 51.73 0.20 12.20
C THR A 320 52.28 1.36 13.03
N LEU A 321 53.61 1.51 13.12
CA LEU A 321 54.28 2.55 13.92
C LEU A 321 53.69 3.97 13.67
N PRO A 322 53.51 4.80 14.72
CA PRO A 322 52.82 6.10 14.66
C PRO A 322 53.39 7.13 13.68
N THR A 323 54.63 6.96 13.22
CA THR A 323 55.40 7.98 12.49
C THR A 323 55.21 7.95 10.98
N ASP A 324 54.53 6.94 10.41
CA ASP A 324 54.64 6.64 8.97
C ASP A 324 53.40 6.96 8.11
N ARG A 325 52.30 7.52 8.67
CA ARG A 325 51.07 7.76 7.88
C ARG A 325 50.25 8.99 8.25
N ASP A 326 49.70 9.59 7.21
CA ASP A 326 48.59 10.57 7.19
C ASP A 326 47.24 9.91 7.59
N ASN A 327 47.27 9.01 8.59
CA ASN A 327 46.14 8.20 9.07
C ASN A 327 44.98 9.07 9.59
N HIS A 328 45.27 10.30 9.99
CA HIS A 328 44.28 11.25 10.49
C HIS A 328 43.18 11.56 9.48
N ARG A 329 43.40 11.42 8.16
CA ARG A 329 42.35 11.67 7.16
C ARG A 329 41.17 10.72 7.26
N PHE A 330 41.39 9.50 7.76
CA PHE A 330 40.39 8.42 7.76
C PHE A 330 39.85 8.09 9.15
N THR A 331 40.40 8.72 10.19
CA THR A 331 39.93 8.64 11.57
C THR A 331 39.16 9.88 11.99
N ARG A 332 38.52 10.55 11.02
CA ARG A 332 37.83 11.81 11.22
C ARG A 332 36.43 11.78 10.62
N LEU A 333 35.50 12.44 11.28
CA LEU A 333 34.12 12.61 10.83
C LEU A 333 33.87 14.08 10.45
N PRO A 334 33.09 14.35 9.39
CA PRO A 334 32.71 15.72 9.05
C PRO A 334 31.79 16.29 10.13
N ARG A 335 31.94 17.58 10.45
CA ARG A 335 30.97 18.29 11.29
C ARG A 335 29.64 18.46 10.54
N PRO A 336 28.50 18.42 11.25
CA PRO A 336 27.22 18.86 10.68
C PRO A 336 27.32 20.32 10.23
N ASP A 337 26.66 20.67 9.12
CA ASP A 337 26.54 22.03 8.54
C ASP A 337 27.78 22.71 7.95
N GLU A 338 28.98 22.18 8.14
CA GLU A 338 30.18 22.77 7.55
C GLU A 338 30.42 22.23 6.12
N THR A 339 30.82 23.11 5.20
CA THR A 339 31.19 22.68 3.84
C THR A 339 32.37 21.70 3.89
N PRO A 340 32.40 20.67 3.02
CA PRO A 340 33.46 19.67 3.06
C PRO A 340 34.82 20.33 2.81
N GLY A 341 35.69 20.33 3.84
CA GLY A 341 37.03 20.89 3.82
C GLY A 341 37.90 20.25 4.91
N MET A 342 39.22 20.35 4.79
CA MET A 342 40.14 19.65 5.71
C MET A 342 40.03 20.13 7.18
N HIS A 343 39.54 21.35 7.40
CA HIS A 343 39.32 21.94 8.73
C HIS A 343 37.93 21.68 9.32
N SER A 344 36.99 21.11 8.56
CA SER A 344 35.62 20.84 9.03
C SER A 344 35.40 19.42 9.56
N THR A 345 36.47 18.79 10.03
CA THR A 345 36.47 17.38 10.44
C THR A 345 36.96 17.24 11.88
N VAL A 346 36.32 16.34 12.64
CA VAL A 346 36.63 16.05 14.05
C VAL A 346 37.23 14.65 14.15
N LEU A 347 38.23 14.47 15.01
CA LEU A 347 38.77 13.13 15.28
C LEU A 347 37.70 12.22 15.88
N LEU A 348 37.78 10.92 15.57
CA LEU A 348 36.75 9.96 15.92
C LEU A 348 36.54 9.80 17.44
N ASP A 349 37.59 9.92 18.24
CA ASP A 349 37.55 9.90 19.70
C ASP A 349 36.84 11.12 20.31
N GLU A 350 37.02 12.30 19.72
CA GLU A 350 36.36 13.54 20.13
C GLU A 350 34.99 13.75 19.47
N SER A 351 34.65 12.91 18.48
CA SER A 351 33.51 13.14 17.59
C SER A 351 32.17 13.09 18.31
N TYR A 352 31.97 12.17 19.25
CA TYR A 352 30.71 12.07 19.99
C TYR A 352 30.42 13.37 20.74
N ASP A 353 31.34 13.79 21.62
CA ASP A 353 31.12 14.92 22.52
C ASP A 353 31.02 16.26 21.75
N THR A 354 31.68 16.35 20.59
CA THR A 354 31.64 17.54 19.73
C THR A 354 30.37 17.62 18.87
N ILE A 355 29.92 16.48 18.31
CA ILE A 355 28.85 16.45 17.31
C ILE A 355 27.49 16.23 17.95
N GLN A 356 27.39 15.37 18.97
CA GLN A 356 26.12 15.00 19.61
C GLN A 356 25.27 16.20 20.06
N PRO A 357 25.83 17.31 20.60
CA PRO A 357 25.03 18.48 20.96
C PRO A 357 24.30 19.16 19.79
N LEU A 358 24.73 18.90 18.55
CA LEU A 358 24.13 19.44 17.33
C LEU A 358 23.06 18.51 16.74
N MET A 359 22.97 17.27 17.23
CA MET A 359 22.16 16.21 16.63
C MET A 359 20.73 16.22 17.17
N GLY A 360 19.82 15.64 16.36
CA GLY A 360 18.51 15.23 16.83
C GLY A 360 18.56 14.01 17.77
N PRO A 361 17.40 13.59 18.30
CA PRO A 361 17.33 12.37 19.09
C PRO A 361 17.72 11.14 18.26
N LEU A 362 18.38 10.18 18.90
CA LEU A 362 18.56 8.85 18.33
C LEU A 362 17.21 8.12 18.38
N SER A 363 16.67 7.76 17.23
CA SER A 363 15.36 7.09 17.11
C SER A 363 15.39 5.91 16.15
N CYS A 364 14.40 5.05 16.31
CA CYS A 364 14.04 3.99 15.37
C CYS A 364 12.53 4.03 15.14
N ASP A 365 12.13 4.12 13.88
CA ASP A 365 10.75 4.17 13.45
C ASP A 365 10.39 2.90 12.67
N LYS A 366 9.14 2.44 12.77
CA LYS A 366 8.67 1.32 11.95
C LYS A 366 8.74 1.67 10.47
N ALA A 367 9.19 0.71 9.66
CA ALA A 367 9.35 0.92 8.23
C ALA A 367 8.20 0.29 7.44
N THR A 368 7.75 1.00 6.41
CA THR A 368 6.92 0.46 5.33
C THR A 368 7.65 0.66 3.99
N ILE A 369 7.29 -0.11 2.97
CA ILE A 369 7.78 0.12 1.60
C ILE A 369 7.18 1.43 1.08
N ALA A 370 8.05 2.34 0.64
CA ALA A 370 7.67 3.59 0.01
C ALA A 370 7.18 3.30 -1.42
N ALA A 371 5.86 3.23 -1.58
CA ALA A 371 5.19 2.99 -2.85
C ALA A 371 3.99 3.94 -3.02
N GLN A 372 3.58 4.14 -4.26
CA GLN A 372 2.33 4.82 -4.59
C GLN A 372 1.24 3.77 -4.82
N TYR A 373 0.08 3.99 -4.23
CA TYR A 373 -1.09 3.13 -4.33
C TYR A 373 -2.18 3.80 -5.14
N LEU A 374 -2.91 3.00 -5.90
CA LEU A 374 -4.08 3.44 -6.65
C LEU A 374 -5.34 3.22 -5.81
N CYS A 375 -6.08 4.28 -5.52
CA CYS A 375 -7.32 4.20 -4.75
C CYS A 375 -8.51 4.68 -5.58
N SER A 376 -9.61 3.95 -5.53
CA SER A 376 -10.88 4.36 -6.12
C SER A 376 -11.65 5.21 -5.12
N VAL A 377 -11.63 6.54 -5.31
CA VAL A 377 -12.25 7.51 -4.38
C VAL A 377 -13.55 8.07 -5.00
N PRO A 378 -14.67 8.12 -4.26
CA PRO A 378 -15.91 8.73 -4.75
C PRO A 378 -15.74 10.24 -4.91
N LYS A 379 -15.91 10.73 -6.15
CA LYS A 379 -15.93 12.15 -6.47
C LYS A 379 -17.29 12.56 -7.00
N GLN A 380 -17.77 13.72 -6.55
CA GLN A 380 -19.04 14.27 -7.00
C GLN A 380 -18.98 14.57 -8.50
N LYS A 381 -20.06 14.23 -9.21
CA LYS A 381 -20.24 14.60 -10.61
C LYS A 381 -20.32 16.13 -10.76
N SER A 382 -20.05 16.61 -11.98
CA SER A 382 -20.38 17.99 -12.34
C SER A 382 -21.83 18.29 -11.99
N VAL A 383 -22.08 19.48 -11.43
CA VAL A 383 -23.40 19.91 -10.95
C VAL A 383 -24.49 19.71 -12.01
N GLY A 384 -24.18 19.98 -13.29
CA GLY A 384 -25.12 19.79 -14.40
C GLY A 384 -25.49 18.33 -14.63
N MET A 385 -24.51 17.42 -14.65
CA MET A 385 -24.75 15.99 -14.83
C MET A 385 -25.44 15.36 -13.62
N MET A 386 -25.11 15.83 -12.41
CA MET A 386 -25.76 15.42 -11.17
C MET A 386 -27.24 15.82 -11.18
N LEU A 387 -27.56 17.08 -11.49
CA LEU A 387 -28.94 17.54 -11.56
C LEU A 387 -29.75 16.78 -12.62
N LEU A 388 -29.18 16.58 -13.81
CA LEU A 388 -29.82 15.81 -14.87
C LEU A 388 -30.13 14.37 -14.40
N ALA A 389 -29.15 13.69 -13.80
CA ALA A 389 -29.32 12.32 -13.32
C ALA A 389 -30.38 12.22 -12.21
N VAL A 390 -30.38 13.17 -11.26
CA VAL A 390 -31.35 13.21 -10.16
C VAL A 390 -32.77 13.50 -10.67
N ILE A 391 -32.93 14.43 -11.61
CA ILE A 391 -34.24 14.77 -12.19
C ILE A 391 -34.79 13.60 -13.01
N LEU A 392 -33.98 13.01 -13.88
CA LEU A 392 -34.39 11.87 -14.71
C LEU A 392 -34.81 10.67 -13.85
N ALA A 393 -34.01 10.30 -12.85
CA ALA A 393 -34.34 9.22 -11.94
C ALA A 393 -35.58 9.56 -11.09
N GLY A 394 -35.70 10.80 -10.61
CA GLY A 394 -36.85 11.26 -9.83
C GLY A 394 -38.17 11.18 -10.61
N LEU A 395 -38.16 11.55 -11.89
CA LEU A 395 -39.31 11.44 -12.79
C LEU A 395 -39.80 10.00 -12.93
N VAL A 396 -38.88 9.04 -13.10
CA VAL A 396 -39.23 7.61 -13.24
C VAL A 396 -39.88 7.09 -11.95
N PHE A 397 -39.31 7.41 -10.78
CA PHE A 397 -39.89 6.99 -9.50
C PHE A 397 -41.24 7.65 -9.21
N LEU A 398 -41.40 8.93 -9.56
CA LEU A 398 -42.69 9.62 -9.43
C LEU A 398 -43.77 9.04 -10.36
N GLN A 399 -43.41 8.68 -11.60
CA GLN A 399 -44.34 8.00 -12.50
C GLN A 399 -44.78 6.63 -11.96
N ALA A 400 -43.84 5.85 -11.40
CA ALA A 400 -44.15 4.57 -10.78
C ALA A 400 -45.03 4.75 -9.53
N ALA A 401 -44.71 5.70 -8.65
CA ALA A 401 -45.50 6.00 -7.46
C ALA A 401 -46.91 6.48 -7.83
N TRP A 402 -47.05 7.30 -8.87
CA TRP A 402 -48.35 7.74 -9.36
C TRP A 402 -49.18 6.58 -9.90
N LYS A 403 -48.58 5.67 -10.68
CA LYS A 403 -49.28 4.46 -11.15
C LYS A 403 -49.71 3.55 -10.01
N LEU A 404 -48.87 3.39 -8.98
CA LEU A 404 -49.21 2.65 -7.77
C LEU A 404 -50.38 3.31 -7.03
N LEU A 405 -50.36 4.64 -6.87
CA LEU A 405 -51.44 5.40 -6.26
C LEU A 405 -52.76 5.23 -7.02
N GLN A 406 -52.72 5.31 -8.36
CA GLN A 406 -53.89 5.05 -9.20
C GLN A 406 -54.44 3.64 -9.00
N TRP A 407 -53.57 2.63 -8.94
CA TRP A 407 -53.96 1.23 -8.73
C TRP A 407 -54.58 0.99 -7.34
N ILE A 408 -54.02 1.59 -6.29
CA ILE A 408 -54.58 1.53 -4.94
C ILE A 408 -55.92 2.27 -4.90
N ALA A 409 -56.01 3.44 -5.53
CA ALA A 409 -57.23 4.24 -5.55
C ALA A 409 -58.37 3.50 -6.28
N THR A 410 -58.11 2.86 -7.42
CA THR A 410 -59.12 2.05 -8.13
C THR A 410 -59.54 0.83 -7.32
N TYR A 411 -58.62 0.17 -6.61
CA TYR A 411 -58.94 -0.94 -5.71
C TYR A 411 -59.86 -0.49 -4.55
N VAL A 412 -59.54 0.63 -3.89
CA VAL A 412 -60.34 1.17 -2.78
C VAL A 412 -61.73 1.59 -3.26
N VAL A 413 -61.81 2.27 -4.41
CA VAL A 413 -63.08 2.68 -5.02
C VAL A 413 -63.94 1.48 -5.38
N ALA A 414 -63.36 0.42 -5.96
CA ALA A 414 -64.08 -0.81 -6.30
C ALA A 414 -64.71 -1.50 -5.07
N LYS A 415 -64.13 -1.31 -3.88
CA LYS A 415 -64.63 -1.87 -2.61
C LYS A 415 -65.67 -0.99 -1.92
N THR A 416 -65.93 0.22 -2.41
CA THR A 416 -66.84 1.18 -1.78
C THR A 416 -68.25 1.05 -2.38
N PRO A 417 -69.27 0.61 -1.62
CA PRO A 417 -70.63 0.52 -2.12
C PRO A 417 -71.14 1.93 -2.47
N ARG A 418 -71.69 2.09 -3.69
CA ARG A 418 -72.15 3.35 -4.35
C ARG A 418 -71.13 4.13 -5.19
N ALA A 419 -69.86 3.73 -5.25
CA ALA A 419 -68.88 4.42 -6.09
C ALA A 419 -68.94 4.04 -7.58
N ASN A 420 -69.48 2.86 -7.90
CA ASN A 420 -69.61 2.33 -9.28
C ASN A 420 -71.01 2.53 -9.89
N THR A 421 -71.88 3.33 -9.27
CA THR A 421 -73.26 3.57 -9.74
C THR A 421 -73.38 4.96 -10.36
N CYS A 422 -73.88 5.02 -11.61
CA CYS A 422 -74.13 6.26 -12.34
C CYS A 422 -75.23 7.08 -11.67
N GLN A 423 -75.19 8.42 -11.81
CA GLN A 423 -76.20 9.32 -11.24
C GLN A 423 -77.62 8.99 -11.75
N GLY A 424 -77.75 8.57 -13.01
CA GLY A 424 -79.01 8.09 -13.60
C GLY A 424 -79.51 6.76 -13.00
N CYS A 425 -78.63 5.87 -12.56
CA CYS A 425 -79.03 4.61 -11.91
C CYS A 425 -79.57 4.83 -10.49
N LEU A 426 -79.06 5.84 -9.79
CA LEU A 426 -79.58 6.25 -8.47
C LEU A 426 -80.92 6.99 -8.58
N GLN A 427 -81.14 7.77 -9.65
CA GLN A 427 -82.42 8.41 -9.91
C GLN A 427 -83.49 7.42 -10.39
N ALA A 428 -83.14 6.39 -11.17
CA ALA A 428 -84.05 5.34 -11.60
C ALA A 428 -84.56 4.46 -10.44
N GLN A 429 -83.81 4.34 -9.34
CA GLN A 429 -84.29 3.67 -8.13
C GLN A 429 -85.21 4.55 -7.25
N GLY A 430 -85.22 5.87 -7.46
CA GLY A 430 -86.07 6.81 -6.71
C GLY A 430 -87.47 7.00 -7.30
N HIS A 431 -87.71 6.56 -8.53
CA HIS A 431 -89.01 6.62 -9.21
C HIS A 431 -89.35 5.26 -9.81
N GLY A 432 -90.23 4.52 -9.15
CA GLY A 432 -90.90 3.36 -9.74
C GLY A 432 -90.54 2.01 -9.10
N PHE A 433 -91.18 1.73 -7.96
CA PHE A 433 -91.65 0.38 -7.64
C PHE A 433 -93.01 0.53 -6.96
N GLU A 434 -94.02 0.79 -7.79
CA GLU A 434 -95.39 0.39 -7.48
C GLU A 434 -95.44 -1.12 -7.78
N GLU A 435 -95.80 -1.89 -6.77
CA GLU A 435 -95.97 -3.34 -6.81
C GLU A 435 -96.85 -3.77 -7.98
N VAL A 436 -96.31 -4.61 -8.86
CA VAL A 436 -97.13 -5.52 -9.65
C VAL A 436 -96.44 -6.88 -9.74
N GLY A 437 -97.02 -7.83 -8.99
CA GLY A 437 -97.38 -9.15 -9.51
C GLY A 437 -96.25 -10.11 -9.89
N LEU A 438 -95.85 -10.94 -8.92
CA LEU A 438 -95.27 -12.26 -9.13
C LEU A 438 -96.34 -13.21 -9.68
N GLU A 439 -96.18 -13.71 -10.91
CA GLU A 439 -96.71 -14.98 -11.47
C GLU A 439 -96.33 -15.01 -12.97
N GLY A 440 -95.65 -15.99 -13.58
CA GLY A 440 -95.03 -17.24 -13.18
C GLY A 440 -94.32 -17.88 -14.41
N ILE A 441 -93.78 -19.09 -14.21
CA ILE A 441 -93.41 -20.11 -15.23
C ILE A 441 -92.08 -19.84 -15.98
N SER A 442 -90.93 -20.40 -15.58
CA SER A 442 -90.46 -21.80 -15.65
C SER A 442 -90.42 -22.43 -17.06
N ASP A 443 -89.18 -22.52 -17.57
CA ASP A 443 -88.59 -23.60 -18.39
C ASP A 443 -89.23 -24.05 -19.72
N LYS A 444 -88.45 -23.94 -20.82
CA LYS A 444 -87.82 -25.10 -21.52
C LYS A 444 -87.09 -24.73 -22.82
N ARG A 445 -86.00 -25.50 -23.06
CA ARG A 445 -85.59 -26.20 -24.34
C ARG A 445 -84.13 -25.86 -24.73
N LYS A 446 -83.14 -26.65 -24.28
CA LYS A 446 -82.58 -27.93 -24.82
C LYS A 446 -81.60 -27.78 -26.01
N GLN A 447 -80.36 -28.26 -25.74
CA GLN A 447 -79.46 -29.09 -26.56
C GLN A 447 -78.91 -28.57 -27.91
N ALA A 448 -77.58 -28.49 -28.03
CA ALA A 448 -76.75 -29.40 -28.86
C ALA A 448 -75.24 -29.01 -28.85
N GLU A 449 -74.37 -30.00 -28.58
CA GLU A 449 -72.94 -30.08 -28.97
C GLU A 449 -72.83 -30.39 -30.50
N PRO A 450 -71.66 -30.39 -31.21
CA PRO A 450 -70.34 -30.91 -30.80
C PRO A 450 -69.05 -30.23 -31.39
N ARG A 451 -67.91 -30.88 -31.09
CA ARG A 451 -66.46 -30.73 -31.39
C ARG A 451 -65.92 -30.53 -32.84
N ARG A 452 -64.77 -29.80 -32.87
CA ARG A 452 -63.42 -30.01 -33.52
C ARG A 452 -63.22 -30.21 -35.04
N VAL A 453 -62.13 -29.60 -35.56
CA VAL A 453 -60.92 -30.14 -36.27
C VAL A 453 -60.11 -28.92 -36.81
N PHE A 454 -58.88 -28.58 -36.38
CA PHE A 454 -57.50 -29.03 -36.73
C PHE A 454 -57.05 -28.84 -38.21
N GLY A 455 -55.94 -28.11 -38.44
CA GLY A 455 -55.14 -28.18 -39.69
C GLY A 455 -54.41 -26.91 -40.15
N ASP A 456 -53.13 -26.79 -39.76
CA ASP A 456 -51.94 -26.12 -40.33
C ASP A 456 -52.01 -25.19 -41.57
N HIS A 457 -51.23 -24.09 -41.51
CA HIS A 457 -50.24 -23.75 -42.55
C HIS A 457 -49.20 -22.72 -42.05
N TYR A 458 -47.93 -23.12 -42.04
CA TYR A 458 -46.75 -22.24 -42.00
C TYR A 458 -46.47 -21.69 -43.41
N VAL A 459 -46.17 -20.39 -43.53
CA VAL A 459 -45.39 -19.83 -44.64
C VAL A 459 -44.36 -18.85 -44.10
N ARG A 460 -43.10 -19.14 -44.43
CA ARG A 460 -41.88 -18.36 -44.19
C ARG A 460 -41.65 -17.49 -45.43
N LEU A 461 -41.36 -16.19 -45.26
CA LEU A 461 -40.61 -15.40 -46.25
C LEU A 461 -39.64 -14.45 -45.55
N HIS A 462 -38.38 -14.56 -45.97
CA HIS A 462 -37.28 -13.64 -45.73
C HIS A 462 -37.50 -12.31 -46.47
N SER A 463 -36.93 -11.23 -45.92
CA SER A 463 -36.18 -10.24 -46.70
C SER A 463 -35.28 -9.44 -45.75
N GLN A 464 -33.97 -9.62 -45.94
CA GLN A 464 -32.98 -8.54 -45.83
C GLN A 464 -33.21 -7.61 -47.03
N GLU A 465 -33.11 -6.31 -46.79
CA GLU A 465 -32.05 -5.44 -47.30
C GLU A 465 -31.69 -4.41 -46.23
#